data_AF-G9WFT0-F1
#
_entry.id   AF-G9WFT0-F1
#
_cell.length_a   1.000
_cell.length_b   1.000
_cell.length_c   1.000
_cell.angle_alpha   90.00
_cell.angle_beta   90.00
_cell.angle_gamma   90.00
#
_symmetry.space_group_name_H-M   'P 1'
#
loop_
_entity.id
_entity.type
_entity.pdbx_description
1 polymer ?
#
loop_
_entity_poly.entity_id
_entity_poly.type
_entity_poly.pdbx_seq_one_letter_code
_entity_poly.pdbx_strand_id
1 'polypeptide(L)'
;MDDGLKNFLAQGNVEIPLRLFQNYHQLGLSNEDFVVLIQLMAFQKEGVALPDAQRISARTNFSQQAVQRDIEKLLTHHFIALSADNDAYDFTNLFQKLIGSGADDTVAFSSLDNSLDQTGTKKQLYQLFQREFGRLLTPMELQTISEWLKKDKFSPELIVTALGQAVNAQILNLRYIEKILLNWKNSHVQTKAQAQADNLHHRQQFAEMPHGAKLPQTKKGPTIKIPLKKIGE
;
A
#
# COMPACT_ATOMS: atom_id res chain seq x y z
N MET A 1 46.41 28.41 -11.23
CA MET A 1 45.35 27.99 -10.28
C MET A 1 46.02 27.75 -8.94
N ASP A 2 45.54 28.43 -7.91
CA ASP A 2 45.91 28.21 -6.51
C ASP A 2 45.73 26.73 -6.13
N ASP A 3 46.68 26.14 -5.40
CA ASP A 3 46.63 24.75 -4.97
C ASP A 3 45.44 24.51 -4.01
N GLY A 4 45.01 25.54 -3.26
CA GLY A 4 43.78 25.50 -2.49
C GLY A 4 42.54 25.31 -3.37
N LEU A 5 42.48 26.00 -4.52
CA LEU A 5 41.38 25.87 -5.47
C LEU A 5 41.37 24.50 -6.17
N LYS A 6 42.55 23.96 -6.52
CA LYS A 6 42.66 22.61 -7.10
C LYS A 6 42.16 21.55 -6.13
N ASN A 7 42.57 21.63 -4.86
CA ASN A 7 42.13 20.70 -3.82
C ASN A 7 40.64 20.81 -3.54
N PHE A 8 40.09 22.03 -3.51
CA PHE A 8 38.66 22.25 -3.36
C PHE A 8 37.86 21.60 -4.51
N LEU A 9 38.27 21.81 -5.76
CA LEU A 9 37.59 21.22 -6.92
C LEU A 9 37.71 19.68 -6.96
N ALA A 10 38.82 19.13 -6.45
CA ALA A 10 39.03 17.69 -6.37
C ALA A 10 38.14 16.97 -5.33
N GLN A 11 37.59 17.70 -4.34
CA GLN A 11 36.68 17.14 -3.33
C GLN A 11 35.29 16.81 -3.89
N GLY A 12 34.91 17.41 -5.03
CA GLY A 12 33.64 17.15 -5.69
C GLY A 12 32.42 17.77 -4.97
N ASN A 13 31.23 17.46 -5.49
CA ASN A 13 29.97 18.00 -4.99
C ASN A 13 28.93 16.88 -4.77
N VAL A 14 28.05 17.09 -3.80
CA VAL A 14 26.85 16.28 -3.61
C VAL A 14 25.70 16.92 -4.39
N GLU A 15 25.12 16.15 -5.31
CA GLU A 15 24.01 16.60 -6.14
C GLU A 15 22.70 16.14 -5.50
N ILE A 16 21.80 17.08 -5.25
CA ILE A 16 20.50 16.82 -4.64
C ILE A 16 19.42 17.16 -5.67
N PRO A 17 18.47 16.25 -5.97
CA PRO A 17 17.36 16.57 -6.85
C PRO A 17 16.59 17.78 -6.33
N LEU A 18 16.37 18.79 -7.18
CA LEU A 18 15.71 20.03 -6.77
C LEU A 18 14.32 19.78 -6.17
N ARG A 19 13.58 18.81 -6.72
CA ARG A 19 12.25 18.43 -6.22
C ARG A 19 12.31 17.88 -4.78
N LEU A 20 13.38 17.17 -4.40
CA LEU A 20 13.59 16.71 -3.04
C LEU A 20 13.82 17.88 -2.10
N PHE A 21 14.75 18.75 -2.46
CA PHE A 21 15.08 19.94 -1.67
C PHE A 21 13.86 20.84 -1.44
N GLN A 22 13.01 20.99 -2.46
CA GLN A 22 11.81 21.83 -2.38
C GLN A 22 10.65 21.20 -1.61
N ASN A 23 10.52 19.86 -1.60
CA ASN A 23 9.29 19.19 -1.15
C ASN A 23 9.49 18.06 -0.12
N TYR A 24 10.67 17.90 0.48
CA TYR A 24 10.93 16.82 1.44
C TYR A 24 9.92 16.77 2.60
N HIS A 25 9.46 17.93 3.09
CA HIS A 25 8.41 18.00 4.10
C HIS A 25 7.07 17.41 3.66
N GLN A 26 6.71 17.58 2.38
CA GLN A 26 5.48 17.01 1.82
C GLN A 26 5.57 15.48 1.70
N LEU A 27 6.79 14.94 1.65
CA LEU A 27 7.04 13.50 1.71
C LEU A 27 6.97 12.96 3.15
N GLY A 28 6.88 13.82 4.17
CA GLY A 28 6.91 13.43 5.58
C GLY A 28 8.31 13.36 6.20
N LEU A 29 9.32 13.92 5.51
CA LEU A 29 10.67 14.05 6.04
C LEU A 29 10.80 15.30 6.92
N SER A 30 11.43 15.13 8.08
CA SER A 30 11.86 16.22 8.94
C SER A 30 13.14 16.87 8.40
N ASN A 31 13.54 18.01 8.98
CA ASN A 31 14.84 18.63 8.66
C ASN A 31 16.00 17.70 9.02
N GLU A 32 15.89 16.98 10.13
CA GLU A 32 16.90 16.02 10.57
C GLU A 32 16.99 14.85 9.58
N ASP A 33 15.85 14.27 9.20
CA ASP A 33 15.80 13.17 8.21
C ASP A 33 16.44 13.59 6.89
N PHE A 34 16.14 14.81 6.43
CA PHE A 34 16.67 15.36 5.19
C PHE A 34 18.19 15.56 5.27
N VAL A 35 18.70 16.11 6.38
CA VAL A 35 20.14 16.30 6.60
C VAL A 35 20.86 14.94 6.69
N VAL A 36 20.28 13.95 7.38
CA VAL A 36 20.85 12.59 7.44
C VAL A 36 20.87 11.98 6.03
N LEU A 37 19.79 12.10 5.27
CA LEU A 37 19.68 11.56 3.91
C LEU A 37 20.75 12.12 2.97
N ILE A 38 20.99 13.44 2.97
CA ILE A 38 22.04 14.05 2.13
C ILE A 38 23.44 13.64 2.58
N GLN A 39 23.67 13.39 3.88
CA GLN A 39 24.96 12.89 4.37
C GLN A 39 25.20 11.46 3.93
N LEU A 40 24.17 10.60 3.90
CA LEU A 40 24.27 9.25 3.34
C LEU A 40 24.69 9.30 1.86
N MET A 41 24.08 10.19 1.06
CA MET A 41 24.47 10.39 -0.34
C MET A 41 25.91 10.92 -0.48
N ALA A 42 26.33 11.82 0.42
CA ALA A 42 27.69 12.36 0.45
C ALA A 42 28.72 11.25 0.72
N PHE A 43 28.50 10.44 1.76
CA PHE A 43 29.39 9.32 2.09
C PHE A 43 29.50 8.29 0.95
N GLN A 44 28.40 8.01 0.25
CA GLN A 44 28.44 7.13 -0.92
C GLN A 44 29.34 7.68 -2.03
N LYS A 45 29.31 9.01 -2.29
CA LYS A 45 30.22 9.65 -3.25
C LYS A 45 31.68 9.65 -2.79
N GLU A 46 31.92 9.67 -1.49
CA GLU A 46 33.27 9.54 -0.89
C GLU A 46 33.79 8.09 -0.85
N GLY A 47 32.99 7.12 -1.31
CA GLY A 47 33.36 5.69 -1.32
C GLY A 47 33.03 4.95 -0.02
N VAL A 48 32.30 5.58 0.91
CA VAL A 48 31.79 4.94 2.14
C VAL A 48 30.31 4.61 1.93
N ALA A 49 30.02 3.42 1.42
CA ALA A 49 28.66 3.05 1.00
C ALA A 49 27.66 2.85 2.16
N LEU A 50 28.16 2.47 3.34
CA LEU A 50 27.35 2.21 4.54
C LEU A 50 27.99 2.88 5.77
N PRO A 51 27.89 4.22 5.87
CA PRO A 51 28.39 4.94 7.03
C PRO A 51 27.60 4.59 8.28
N ASP A 52 28.29 4.50 9.42
CA ASP A 52 27.64 4.36 10.72
C ASP A 52 27.09 5.70 11.24
N ALA A 53 26.28 5.63 12.29
CA ALA A 53 25.70 6.82 12.92
C ALA A 53 26.78 7.79 13.47
N GLN A 54 27.93 7.25 13.89
CA GLN A 54 29.04 8.05 14.42
C GLN A 54 29.63 8.97 13.34
N ARG A 55 29.90 8.46 12.14
CA ARG A 55 30.43 9.25 11.02
C ARG A 55 29.53 10.41 10.63
N ILE A 56 28.22 10.18 10.59
CA ILE A 56 27.25 11.23 10.27
C ILE A 56 27.16 12.24 11.42
N SER A 57 27.11 11.78 12.68
CA SER A 57 27.05 12.66 13.85
C SER A 57 28.24 13.63 13.92
N ALA A 58 29.42 13.19 13.48
CA ALA A 58 30.63 14.01 13.42
C ALA A 58 30.53 15.19 12.42
N ARG A 59 29.55 15.16 11.50
CA ARG A 59 29.32 16.21 10.49
C ARG A 59 28.11 17.09 10.76
N THR A 60 27.14 16.64 11.57
CA THR A 60 25.82 17.27 11.65
C THR A 60 25.47 17.88 13.01
N ASN A 61 26.35 17.80 14.02
CA ASN A 61 26.05 18.16 15.41
C ASN A 61 24.84 17.40 16.03
N PHE A 62 24.35 16.35 15.36
CA PHE A 62 23.31 15.48 15.88
C PHE A 62 23.91 14.44 16.82
N SER A 63 23.11 13.93 17.76
CA SER A 63 23.55 12.78 18.57
C SER A 63 23.54 11.49 17.74
N GLN A 64 24.40 10.53 18.08
CA GLN A 64 24.43 9.23 17.40
C GLN A 64 23.06 8.52 17.46
N GLN A 65 22.37 8.63 18.60
CA GLN A 65 21.03 8.06 18.77
C GLN A 65 19.99 8.72 17.86
N ALA A 66 20.06 10.04 17.68
CA ALA A 66 19.16 10.74 16.77
C ALA A 66 19.40 10.29 15.32
N VAL A 67 20.67 10.27 14.89
CA VAL A 67 21.05 9.80 13.55
C VAL A 67 20.57 8.37 13.31
N GLN A 68 20.78 7.46 14.27
CA GLN A 68 20.36 6.06 14.12
C GLN A 68 18.85 5.93 13.97
N ARG A 69 18.08 6.63 14.81
CA ARG A 69 16.61 6.67 14.70
C ARG A 69 16.16 7.23 13.34
N ASP A 70 16.84 8.24 12.82
CA ASP A 70 16.48 8.85 11.53
C ASP A 70 16.80 7.88 10.37
N ILE A 71 17.93 7.15 10.42
CA ILE A 71 18.24 6.07 9.46
C ILE A 71 17.18 4.97 9.52
N GLU A 72 16.83 4.49 10.72
CA GLU A 72 15.79 3.48 10.92
C GLU A 72 14.44 3.95 10.37
N LYS A 73 14.10 5.21 10.58
CA LYS A 73 12.89 5.82 10.00
C LYS A 73 12.96 5.84 8.47
N LEU A 74 14.07 6.26 7.87
CA LEU A 74 14.25 6.29 6.42
C LEU A 74 14.11 4.89 5.79
N LEU A 75 14.63 3.84 6.44
CA LEU A 75 14.46 2.45 6.02
C LEU A 75 13.00 1.99 6.18
N THR A 76 12.42 2.20 7.37
CA THR A 76 11.06 1.76 7.72
C THR A 76 10.00 2.40 6.80
N HIS A 77 10.18 3.67 6.44
CA HIS A 77 9.28 4.39 5.55
C HIS A 77 9.64 4.24 4.05
N HIS A 78 10.57 3.33 3.75
CA HIS A 78 11.03 3.00 2.39
C HIS A 78 11.56 4.21 1.62
N PHE A 79 12.19 5.19 2.28
CA PHE A 79 12.96 6.22 1.58
C PHE A 79 14.28 5.65 1.06
N ILE A 80 14.92 4.80 1.85
CA ILE A 80 16.14 4.09 1.49
C ILE A 80 15.98 2.60 1.73
N ALA A 81 16.81 1.79 1.10
CA ALA A 81 16.91 0.35 1.32
C ALA A 81 18.38 -0.05 1.48
N LEU A 82 18.63 -1.27 1.96
CA LEU A 82 19.95 -1.88 1.92
C LEU A 82 20.09 -2.69 0.62
N SER A 83 21.16 -2.46 -0.12
CA SER A 83 21.53 -3.23 -1.30
C SER A 83 22.01 -4.63 -0.88
N ALA A 84 21.49 -5.68 -1.51
CA ALA A 84 21.87 -7.07 -1.24
C ALA A 84 23.26 -7.44 -1.76
N ASP A 85 23.79 -6.67 -2.72
CA ASP A 85 24.99 -7.05 -3.47
C ASP A 85 26.26 -6.35 -2.96
N ASN A 86 26.13 -5.14 -2.40
CA ASN A 86 27.26 -4.23 -2.20
C ASN A 86 27.29 -3.51 -0.84
N ASP A 87 26.54 -3.98 0.18
CA ASP A 87 26.48 -3.37 1.52
C ASP A 87 26.41 -1.84 1.43
N ALA A 88 25.39 -1.34 0.75
CA ALA A 88 25.23 0.07 0.42
C ALA A 88 23.78 0.52 0.66
N TYR A 89 23.60 1.80 0.96
CA TYR A 89 22.26 2.38 0.91
C TYR A 89 21.82 2.58 -0.55
N ASP A 90 20.62 2.10 -0.87
CA ASP A 90 19.94 2.31 -2.14
C ASP A 90 18.87 3.39 -1.98
N PHE A 91 18.92 4.39 -2.86
CA PHE A 91 18.03 5.56 -2.90
C PHE A 91 16.96 5.46 -4.00
N THR A 92 16.86 4.32 -4.69
CA THR A 92 15.88 4.10 -5.77
C THR A 92 14.46 4.42 -5.30
N ASN A 93 14.08 3.99 -4.09
CA ASN A 93 12.74 4.24 -3.54
C ASN A 93 12.49 5.73 -3.29
N LEU A 94 13.48 6.47 -2.80
CA LEU A 94 13.41 7.93 -2.67
C LEU A 94 13.14 8.58 -4.04
N PHE A 95 13.90 8.22 -5.08
CA PHE A 95 13.71 8.80 -6.40
C PHE A 95 12.34 8.47 -6.99
N GLN A 96 11.84 7.25 -6.77
CA GLN A 96 10.49 6.87 -7.17
C GLN A 96 9.43 7.73 -6.45
N LYS A 97 9.54 7.90 -5.13
CA LYS A 97 8.65 8.79 -4.34
C LYS A 97 8.70 10.23 -4.87
N LEU A 98 9.87 10.70 -5.30
CA LEU A 98 10.04 12.06 -5.83
C LEU A 98 9.39 12.24 -7.20
N ILE A 99 9.42 11.24 -8.09
CA ILE A 99 8.85 11.38 -9.44
C ILE A 99 7.33 11.59 -9.38
N GLY A 100 6.67 11.24 -8.27
CA GLY A 100 5.22 11.29 -8.16
C GLY A 100 4.53 10.18 -8.98
N SER A 101 5.32 9.32 -9.65
CA SER A 101 4.90 7.95 -9.92
C SER A 101 4.63 7.35 -8.56
N GLY A 102 3.37 7.06 -8.27
CA GLY A 102 3.03 6.15 -7.18
C GLY A 102 3.66 4.79 -7.47
N ALA A 103 4.93 4.63 -7.18
CA ALA A 103 5.51 3.40 -6.70
C ALA A 103 5.00 3.32 -5.25
N ASP A 104 3.85 2.71 -4.96
CA ASP A 104 3.57 1.29 -5.17
C ASP A 104 4.87 0.48 -5.01
N ASP A 105 4.93 -0.29 -3.94
CA ASP A 105 5.89 -1.36 -3.71
C ASP A 105 5.83 -2.39 -4.86
N THR A 106 6.30 -2.01 -6.04
CA THR A 106 6.35 -2.83 -7.25
C THR A 106 7.75 -2.75 -7.85
N VAL A 107 8.77 -3.11 -7.07
CA VAL A 107 9.98 -3.78 -7.58
C VAL A 107 10.57 -4.69 -6.50
N ALA A 108 9.75 -5.62 -5.99
CA ALA A 108 10.24 -6.88 -5.47
C ALA A 108 9.25 -8.00 -5.78
N PHE A 109 8.63 -8.00 -6.96
CA PHE A 109 7.99 -9.17 -7.62
C PHE A 109 7.45 -8.72 -8.98
N SER A 110 8.34 -8.48 -9.93
CA SER A 110 7.97 -8.32 -11.33
C SER A 110 9.03 -8.94 -12.24
N SER A 111 9.30 -10.21 -12.00
CA SER A 111 9.54 -11.15 -13.09
C SER A 111 8.21 -11.85 -13.37
N LEU A 112 7.82 -11.82 -14.66
CA LEU A 112 6.67 -12.48 -15.29
C LEU A 112 5.32 -11.73 -15.10
N ASP A 113 5.02 -10.81 -16.02
CA ASP A 113 4.07 -11.09 -17.11
C ASP A 113 3.61 -9.75 -17.74
N ASN A 114 4.02 -9.53 -18.99
CA ASN A 114 3.59 -8.41 -19.82
C ASN A 114 2.28 -8.82 -20.51
N SER A 115 1.14 -8.39 -19.99
CA SER A 115 -0.12 -8.41 -20.73
C SER A 115 -1.07 -7.29 -20.28
N LEU A 116 -0.98 -6.19 -21.04
CA LEU A 116 -2.02 -5.26 -21.51
C LEU A 116 -3.33 -5.13 -20.67
N ASP A 117 -3.61 -3.89 -20.24
CA ASP A 117 -4.91 -3.32 -19.82
C ASP A 117 -5.54 -3.65 -18.44
N GLN A 118 -4.93 -4.44 -17.55
CA GLN A 118 -5.47 -4.65 -16.19
C GLN A 118 -4.73 -3.95 -15.04
N THR A 119 -3.57 -3.33 -15.30
CA THR A 119 -2.74 -2.71 -14.26
C THR A 119 -3.35 -1.41 -13.73
N GLY A 120 -3.92 -0.58 -14.61
CA GLY A 120 -4.56 0.69 -14.23
C GLY A 120 -5.79 0.49 -13.32
N THR A 121 -6.69 -0.40 -13.70
CA THR A 121 -7.96 -0.61 -12.98
C THR A 121 -7.76 -1.24 -11.60
N LYS A 122 -6.81 -2.16 -11.46
CA LYS A 122 -6.44 -2.75 -10.15
C LYS A 122 -5.84 -1.71 -9.22
N LYS A 123 -4.92 -0.90 -9.75
CA LYS A 123 -4.29 0.19 -9.01
C LYS A 123 -5.33 1.21 -8.50
N GLN A 124 -6.28 1.59 -9.36
CA GLN A 124 -7.38 2.48 -8.97
C GLN A 124 -8.25 1.88 -7.85
N LEU A 125 -8.55 0.58 -7.90
CA LEU A 125 -9.28 -0.11 -6.84
C LEU A 125 -8.48 -0.09 -5.53
N TYR A 126 -7.20 -0.45 -5.54
CA TYR A 126 -6.40 -0.45 -4.31
C TYR A 126 -6.33 0.93 -3.66
N GLN A 127 -6.09 1.97 -4.46
CA GLN A 127 -6.07 3.36 -3.98
C GLN A 127 -7.41 3.76 -3.36
N LEU A 128 -8.52 3.37 -3.98
CA LEU A 128 -9.84 3.65 -3.46
C LEU A 128 -10.07 2.98 -2.10
N PHE A 129 -9.75 1.70 -1.98
CA PHE A 129 -9.88 0.96 -0.73
C PHE A 129 -9.01 1.55 0.39
N GLN A 130 -7.76 1.91 0.10
CA GLN A 130 -6.86 2.53 1.07
C GLN A 130 -7.38 3.88 1.56
N ARG A 131 -7.92 4.70 0.64
CA ARG A 131 -8.53 5.98 0.97
C ARG A 131 -9.74 5.82 1.89
N GLU A 132 -10.66 4.92 1.56
CA GLU A 132 -11.86 4.69 2.37
C GLU A 132 -11.53 4.01 3.72
N PHE A 133 -10.52 3.14 3.77
CA PHE A 133 -10.10 2.46 5.01
C PHE A 133 -9.26 3.36 5.93
N GLY A 134 -8.75 4.49 5.43
CA GLY A 134 -7.87 5.39 6.17
C GLY A 134 -6.52 4.75 6.55
N ARG A 135 -6.15 3.64 5.91
CA ARG A 135 -4.91 2.90 6.14
C ARG A 135 -4.48 2.17 4.86
N LEU A 136 -3.21 1.78 4.82
CA LEU A 136 -2.70 0.92 3.76
C LEU A 136 -3.32 -0.48 3.87
N LEU A 137 -3.55 -1.09 2.70
CA LEU A 137 -3.96 -2.49 2.60
C LEU A 137 -2.76 -3.39 2.86
N THR A 138 -2.97 -4.43 3.65
CA THR A 138 -1.98 -5.49 3.86
C THR A 138 -1.85 -6.39 2.61
N PRO A 139 -0.75 -7.15 2.47
CA PRO A 139 -0.55 -8.04 1.32
C PRO A 139 -1.71 -9.05 1.13
N MET A 140 -2.26 -9.56 2.23
CA MET A 140 -3.39 -10.49 2.20
C MET A 140 -4.67 -9.83 1.69
N GLU A 141 -4.87 -8.55 2.01
CA GLU A 141 -6.00 -7.75 1.58
C GLU A 141 -5.91 -7.41 0.08
N LEU A 142 -4.71 -7.06 -0.40
CA LEU A 142 -4.45 -6.87 -1.84
C LEU A 142 -4.68 -8.15 -2.65
N GLN A 143 -4.23 -9.29 -2.13
CA GLN A 143 -4.49 -10.59 -2.74
C GLN A 143 -6.00 -10.87 -2.82
N THR A 144 -6.74 -10.63 -1.72
CA THR A 144 -8.20 -10.82 -1.68
C THR A 144 -8.92 -10.02 -2.76
N ILE A 145 -8.61 -8.72 -2.89
CA ILE A 145 -9.20 -7.87 -3.94
C ILE A 145 -8.81 -8.35 -5.35
N SER A 146 -7.59 -8.87 -5.51
CA SER A 146 -7.12 -9.45 -6.77
C SER A 146 -7.86 -10.72 -7.15
N GLU A 147 -8.21 -11.55 -6.16
CA GLU A 147 -8.98 -12.77 -6.34
C GLU A 147 -10.42 -12.47 -6.80
N TRP A 148 -11.05 -11.41 -6.27
CA TRP A 148 -12.37 -10.96 -6.74
C TRP A 148 -12.40 -10.65 -8.24
N LEU A 149 -11.32 -10.06 -8.76
CA LEU A 149 -11.18 -9.73 -10.18
C LEU A 149 -10.83 -10.95 -11.04
N LYS A 150 -9.88 -11.79 -10.59
CA LYS A 150 -9.35 -12.90 -11.39
C LYS A 150 -10.20 -14.17 -11.29
N LYS A 151 -10.52 -14.59 -10.06
CA LYS A 151 -11.15 -15.88 -9.75
C LYS A 151 -12.67 -15.76 -9.79
N ASP A 152 -13.21 -14.76 -9.12
CA ASP A 152 -14.66 -14.55 -9.06
C ASP A 152 -15.21 -13.75 -10.25
N LYS A 153 -14.33 -13.14 -11.04
CA LYS A 153 -14.66 -12.35 -12.24
C LYS A 153 -15.66 -11.22 -11.96
N PHE A 154 -15.61 -10.63 -10.77
CA PHE A 154 -16.40 -9.44 -10.47
C PHE A 154 -15.90 -8.25 -11.30
N SER A 155 -16.84 -7.45 -11.79
CA SER A 155 -16.47 -6.22 -12.49
C SER A 155 -15.92 -5.20 -11.48
N PRO A 156 -14.95 -4.36 -11.87
CA PRO A 156 -14.42 -3.28 -11.02
C PRO A 156 -15.53 -2.38 -10.48
N GLU A 157 -16.54 -2.08 -11.30
CA GLU A 157 -17.67 -1.24 -10.91
C GLU A 157 -18.52 -1.86 -9.77
N LEU A 158 -18.71 -3.18 -9.77
CA LEU A 158 -19.41 -3.89 -8.70
C LEU A 158 -18.60 -3.83 -7.40
N ILE A 159 -17.27 -3.98 -7.46
CA ILE A 159 -16.39 -3.90 -6.29
C ILE A 159 -16.44 -2.49 -5.67
N VAL A 160 -16.38 -1.44 -6.50
CA VAL A 160 -16.53 -0.04 -6.04
C VAL A 160 -17.89 0.18 -5.38
N THR A 161 -18.95 -0.38 -5.94
CA THR A 161 -20.31 -0.22 -5.41
C THR A 161 -20.47 -0.94 -4.07
N ALA A 162 -19.87 -2.13 -3.90
CA ALA A 162 -19.84 -2.86 -2.64
C ALA A 162 -19.04 -2.12 -1.56
N LEU A 163 -17.90 -1.52 -1.93
CA LEU A 163 -17.13 -0.66 -1.03
C LEU A 163 -17.97 0.55 -0.57
N GLY A 164 -18.68 1.21 -1.48
CA GLY A 164 -19.58 2.31 -1.13
C GLY A 164 -20.68 1.90 -0.14
N GLN A 165 -21.23 0.69 -0.27
CA GLN A 165 -22.19 0.16 0.71
C GLN A 165 -21.54 -0.07 2.07
N ALA A 166 -20.32 -0.59 2.12
CA ALA A 166 -19.57 -0.80 3.36
C ALA A 166 -19.23 0.52 4.09
N VAL A 167 -18.86 1.57 3.34
CA VAL A 167 -18.65 2.94 3.86
C VAL A 167 -19.94 3.48 4.45
N ASN A 168 -21.06 3.39 3.72
CA ASN A 168 -22.36 3.85 4.21
C ASN A 168 -22.84 3.09 5.45
N ALA A 169 -22.55 1.79 5.52
CA ALA A 169 -22.85 0.96 6.69
C ALA A 169 -21.87 1.17 7.87
N GLN A 170 -20.79 1.96 7.67
CA GLN A 170 -19.70 2.14 8.64
C GLN A 170 -19.01 0.82 9.05
N ILE A 171 -19.06 -0.20 8.18
CA ILE A 171 -18.43 -1.52 8.39
C ILE A 171 -17.37 -1.74 7.32
N LEU A 172 -16.19 -1.17 7.54
CA LEU A 172 -15.06 -1.20 6.61
C LEU A 172 -14.19 -2.44 6.84
N ASN A 173 -14.66 -3.61 6.36
CA ASN A 173 -13.85 -4.81 6.33
C ASN A 173 -14.09 -5.63 5.04
N LEU A 174 -13.06 -6.32 4.55
CA LEU A 174 -13.15 -7.07 3.29
C LEU A 174 -14.12 -8.24 3.37
N ARG A 175 -14.29 -8.88 4.54
CA ARG A 175 -15.24 -9.99 4.71
C ARG A 175 -16.70 -9.55 4.51
N TYR A 176 -17.01 -8.32 4.89
CA TYR A 176 -18.33 -7.73 4.73
C TYR A 176 -18.58 -7.35 3.26
N ILE A 177 -17.59 -6.74 2.63
CA ILE A 177 -17.59 -6.42 1.20
C ILE A 177 -17.72 -7.71 0.36
N GLU A 178 -17.00 -8.77 0.73
CA GLU A 178 -17.10 -10.08 0.09
C GLU A 178 -18.52 -10.67 0.22
N LYS A 179 -19.14 -10.59 1.40
CA LYS A 179 -20.53 -11.03 1.58
C LYS A 179 -21.50 -10.27 0.68
N ILE A 180 -21.31 -8.96 0.53
CA ILE A 180 -22.11 -8.13 -0.40
C ILE A 180 -21.93 -8.64 -1.83
N LEU A 181 -20.68 -8.82 -2.28
CA LEU A 181 -20.36 -9.31 -3.63
C LEU A 181 -20.93 -10.72 -3.88
N LEU A 182 -20.83 -11.63 -2.92
CA LEU A 182 -21.40 -12.98 -3.01
C LEU A 182 -22.93 -12.97 -3.04
N ASN A 183 -23.58 -12.10 -2.27
CA ASN A 183 -25.03 -11.93 -2.34
C ASN A 183 -25.47 -11.45 -3.72
N TRP A 184 -24.78 -10.48 -4.32
CA TRP A 184 -25.07 -10.00 -5.67
C TRP A 184 -24.80 -11.08 -6.73
N LYS A 185 -23.75 -11.88 -6.57
CA LYS A 185 -23.49 -13.05 -7.43
C LYS A 185 -24.64 -14.04 -7.39
N ASN A 186 -25.17 -14.35 -6.20
CA ASN A 186 -26.27 -15.29 -6.02
C ASN A 186 -27.61 -14.73 -6.54
N SER A 187 -27.86 -13.43 -6.38
CA SER A 187 -29.06 -12.74 -6.87
C SER A 187 -28.99 -12.34 -8.35
N HIS A 188 -27.97 -12.78 -9.09
CA HIS A 188 -27.76 -12.46 -10.52
C HIS A 188 -27.67 -10.95 -10.82
N VAL A 189 -27.23 -10.17 -9.83
CA VAL A 189 -27.02 -8.72 -9.95
C VAL A 189 -25.67 -8.49 -10.63
N GLN A 190 -25.70 -8.13 -11.92
CA GLN A 190 -24.49 -7.98 -12.74
C GLN A 190 -24.16 -6.53 -13.09
N THR A 191 -25.09 -5.61 -12.85
CA THR A 191 -24.96 -4.20 -13.25
C THR A 191 -24.94 -3.26 -12.05
N LYS A 192 -24.21 -2.17 -12.17
CA LYS A 192 -24.15 -1.10 -11.17
C LYS A 192 -25.55 -0.59 -10.77
N ALA A 193 -26.45 -0.45 -11.75
CA ALA A 193 -27.82 0.00 -11.52
C ALA A 193 -28.63 -0.97 -10.63
N GLN A 194 -28.47 -2.28 -10.83
CA GLN A 194 -29.14 -3.30 -10.01
C GLN A 194 -28.53 -3.37 -8.60
N ALA A 195 -27.22 -3.20 -8.46
CA ALA A 195 -26.55 -3.14 -7.16
C ALA A 195 -27.01 -1.91 -6.34
N GLN A 196 -27.20 -0.77 -7.00
CA GLN A 196 -27.76 0.43 -6.37
C GLN A 196 -29.24 0.25 -5.97
N ALA A 197 -30.03 -0.48 -6.75
CA ALA A 197 -31.42 -0.80 -6.41
C ALA A 197 -31.53 -1.75 -5.21
N ASP A 198 -30.68 -2.79 -5.14
CA ASP A 198 -30.60 -3.71 -3.99
C ASP A 198 -30.19 -2.98 -2.70
N ASN A 199 -29.23 -2.04 -2.80
CA ASN A 199 -28.86 -1.15 -1.70
C ASN A 199 -30.05 -0.33 -1.18
N LEU A 200 -30.90 0.17 -2.08
CA LEU A 200 -32.09 0.93 -1.73
C LEU A 200 -33.15 0.06 -1.05
N HIS A 201 -33.35 -1.17 -1.53
CA HIS A 201 -34.28 -2.14 -0.95
C HIS A 201 -33.87 -2.57 0.46
N HIS A 202 -32.59 -2.88 0.70
CA HIS A 202 -32.11 -3.15 2.06
C HIS A 202 -32.31 -1.93 2.97
N ARG A 203 -32.07 -0.71 2.48
CA ARG A 203 -32.28 0.53 3.26
C ARG A 203 -33.74 0.68 3.71
N GLN A 204 -34.71 0.37 2.85
CA GLN A 204 -36.14 0.44 3.19
C GLN A 204 -36.53 -0.63 4.21
N GLN A 205 -36.02 -1.86 4.07
CA GLN A 205 -36.29 -2.94 5.04
C GLN A 205 -35.73 -2.68 6.44
N PHE A 206 -34.57 -2.02 6.55
CA PHE A 206 -34.00 -1.65 7.85
C PHE A 206 -34.60 -0.37 8.44
N ALA A 207 -35.14 0.54 7.62
CA ALA A 207 -35.81 1.75 8.08
C ALA A 207 -37.23 1.48 8.64
N GLU A 208 -37.86 0.37 8.26
CA GLU A 208 -39.22 -0.01 8.68
C GLU A 208 -39.26 -0.95 9.90
N MET A 209 -38.11 -1.34 10.49
CA MET A 209 -38.08 -2.16 11.70
C MET A 209 -38.08 -1.30 12.99
N PRO A 210 -39.04 -1.49 13.92
CA PRO A 210 -39.02 -0.80 15.21
C PRO A 210 -37.80 -1.22 16.05
N HIS A 211 -37.17 -0.25 16.72
CA HIS A 211 -36.05 -0.47 17.63
C HIS A 211 -36.41 -1.47 18.74
N GLY A 212 -35.88 -2.69 18.64
CA GLY A 212 -36.02 -3.73 19.70
C GLY A 212 -36.13 -5.18 19.24
N ALA A 213 -36.14 -5.49 17.94
CA ALA A 213 -36.23 -6.88 17.47
C ALA A 213 -34.84 -7.54 17.34
N LYS A 214 -34.67 -8.73 17.94
CA LYS A 214 -33.46 -9.57 17.83
C LYS A 214 -33.12 -9.88 16.36
N LEU A 215 -31.82 -9.99 16.07
CA LEU A 215 -31.31 -10.42 14.76
C LEU A 215 -32.08 -11.66 14.25
N PRO A 216 -32.54 -11.67 12.99
CA PRO A 216 -33.07 -12.87 12.38
C PRO A 216 -31.96 -13.92 12.31
N GLN A 217 -32.14 -15.02 13.03
CA GLN A 217 -31.41 -16.26 12.84
C GLN A 217 -31.52 -16.65 11.37
N THR A 218 -30.39 -16.75 10.68
CA THR A 218 -30.34 -17.22 9.30
C THR A 218 -30.95 -18.61 9.23
N LYS A 219 -31.97 -18.78 8.38
CA LYS A 219 -32.61 -20.06 8.13
C LYS A 219 -31.54 -21.04 7.64
N LYS A 220 -31.38 -22.17 8.36
CA LYS A 220 -30.59 -23.33 7.93
C LYS A 220 -31.10 -23.78 6.55
N GLY A 221 -30.24 -23.69 5.54
CA GLY A 221 -30.41 -24.42 4.28
C GLY A 221 -30.28 -25.93 4.49
N PRO A 222 -30.86 -26.76 3.61
CA PRO A 222 -31.25 -28.13 3.92
C PRO A 222 -30.07 -29.08 4.10
N THR A 223 -30.16 -29.91 5.15
CA THR A 223 -29.29 -31.05 5.41
C THR A 223 -29.38 -32.06 4.26
N ILE A 224 -28.34 -32.17 3.45
CA ILE A 224 -28.17 -33.29 2.51
C ILE A 224 -27.72 -34.51 3.34
N LYS A 225 -28.64 -35.45 3.58
CA LYS A 225 -28.32 -36.76 4.14
C LYS A 225 -27.63 -37.59 3.06
N ILE A 226 -26.32 -37.79 3.18
CA ILE A 226 -25.60 -38.78 2.39
C ILE A 226 -25.77 -40.15 3.09
N PRO A 227 -26.36 -41.17 2.44
CA PRO A 227 -26.42 -42.50 3.02
C PRO A 227 -25.04 -43.16 3.01
N LEU A 228 -24.58 -43.58 4.18
CA LEU A 228 -23.40 -44.43 4.35
C LEU A 228 -23.68 -45.80 3.69
N LYS A 229 -23.08 -46.05 2.53
CA LYS A 229 -23.00 -47.39 1.96
C LYS A 229 -22.01 -48.19 2.81
N LYS A 230 -22.50 -49.24 3.47
CA LYS A 230 -21.70 -50.24 4.18
C LYS A 230 -20.62 -50.77 3.23
N ILE A 231 -19.36 -50.69 3.65
CA ILE A 231 -18.28 -51.51 3.11
C ILE A 231 -17.76 -52.30 4.31
N GLY A 232 -18.00 -53.59 4.25
CA GLY A 232 -17.62 -54.59 5.22
C GLY A 232 -17.79 -55.95 4.57
N GLU A 233 -16.78 -56.31 3.78
CA GLU A 233 -16.21 -57.65 3.68
C GLU A 233 -14.70 -57.48 3.57
#